data_AF-A0A816MJZ9-F1
#
_entry.id   AF-A0A816MJZ9-F1
#
_cell.length_a   1.000
_cell.length_b   1.000
_cell.length_c   1.000
_cell.angle_alpha   90.00
_cell.angle_beta   90.00
_cell.angle_gamma   90.00
#
_symmetry.space_group_name_H-M   'P 1'
#
loop_
_entity.id
_entity.type
_entity.pdbx_description
1 polymer ?
#
loop_
_entity_poly.entity_id
_entity_poly.type
_entity_poly.pdbx_seq_one_letter_code
_entity_poly.pdbx_strand_id
1 'polypeptide(L)'
;MAPKQPKPSPFLKANAWSRTFHSWISKLLDKSHQQKTLNLVDLYDLLPEYESINLTEKLENHWFDDMKHHPDNPNLFRATVRTMRWQPFLIGCQFIPQ
;
A
#
# COMPACT_ATOMS: atom_id res chain seq x y z
N MET A 1 6.29 -20.51 17.76
CA MET A 1 6.82 -19.59 16.73
C MET A 1 7.53 -18.46 17.43
N ALA A 2 8.80 -18.19 17.11
CA ALA A 2 9.50 -17.03 17.67
C ALA A 2 8.83 -15.74 17.16
N PRO A 3 8.68 -14.70 17.99
CA PRO A 3 8.05 -13.45 17.58
C PRO A 3 8.87 -12.77 16.47
N LYS A 4 8.19 -12.32 15.41
CA LYS A 4 8.81 -11.53 14.32
C LYS A 4 9.27 -10.20 14.91
N GLN A 5 10.55 -9.88 14.77
CA GLN A 5 11.08 -8.58 15.15
C GLN A 5 10.58 -7.51 14.17
N PRO A 6 10.18 -6.31 14.63
CA PRO A 6 9.73 -5.25 13.75
C PRO A 6 10.85 -4.84 12.80
N LYS A 7 10.56 -4.90 11.50
CA LYS A 7 11.50 -4.64 10.41
C LYS A 7 10.83 -3.68 9.41
N PRO A 8 10.91 -2.36 9.64
CA PRO A 8 10.22 -1.38 8.79
C PRO A 8 10.71 -1.44 7.35
N SER A 9 9.80 -1.22 6.40
CA SER A 9 10.13 -1.24 4.98
C SER A 9 11.12 -0.11 4.61
N PRO A 10 12.24 -0.42 3.92
CA PRO A 10 13.15 0.58 3.37
C PRO A 10 12.46 1.57 2.43
N PHE A 11 11.29 1.20 1.90
CA PHE A 11 10.44 2.09 1.12
C PHE A 11 10.12 3.40 1.85
N LEU A 12 9.90 3.37 3.17
CA LEU A 12 9.59 4.56 3.97
C LEU A 12 10.73 5.59 3.93
N LYS A 13 11.98 5.12 3.88
CA LYS A 13 13.19 5.96 3.83
C LYS A 13 13.72 6.19 2.41
N ALA A 14 13.17 5.49 1.42
CA ALA A 14 13.61 5.59 0.03
C ALA A 14 13.26 6.97 -0.56
N ASN A 15 14.18 7.54 -1.34
CA ASN A 15 13.93 8.75 -2.12
C ASN A 15 13.04 8.44 -3.35
N ALA A 16 12.52 9.48 -4.01
CA ALA A 16 11.60 9.32 -5.14
C ALA A 16 12.16 8.41 -6.26
N TRP A 17 13.44 8.59 -6.63
CA TRP A 17 14.12 7.76 -7.61
C TRP A 17 14.26 6.29 -7.19
N SER A 18 14.55 6.04 -5.92
CA SER A 18 14.64 4.68 -5.40
C SER A 18 13.28 3.99 -5.36
N ARG A 19 12.21 4.74 -5.07
CA ARG A 19 10.83 4.24 -5.12
C ARG A 19 10.41 3.89 -6.55
N THR A 20 10.68 4.75 -7.54
CA THR A 20 10.29 4.52 -8.94
C THR A 20 11.03 3.34 -9.56
N PHE A 21 12.35 3.28 -9.40
CA PHE A 21 13.17 2.17 -9.92
C PHE A 21 13.19 0.95 -9.02
N HIS A 22 12.38 0.92 -7.95
CA HIS A 22 12.29 -0.19 -6.99
C HIS A 22 13.64 -0.61 -6.37
N SER A 23 14.66 0.25 -6.42
CA SER A 23 16.01 -0.10 -5.97
C SER A 23 16.08 -0.33 -4.46
N TRP A 24 15.10 0.14 -3.70
CA TRP A 24 14.97 -0.10 -2.25
C TRP A 24 14.81 -1.58 -1.88
N ILE A 25 14.36 -2.44 -2.82
CA ILE A 25 14.18 -3.88 -2.58
C ILE A 25 15.46 -4.70 -2.81
N SER A 26 16.49 -4.12 -3.43
CA SER A 26 17.76 -4.77 -3.81
C SER A 26 18.33 -5.66 -2.71
N LYS A 27 18.44 -5.15 -1.48
CA LYS A 27 18.97 -5.90 -0.32
C LYS A 27 18.21 -7.19 -0.01
N LEU A 28 16.89 -7.22 -0.25
CA LEU A 28 16.08 -8.42 -0.05
C LEU A 28 16.33 -9.43 -1.17
N LEU A 29 16.47 -8.96 -2.41
CA LEU A 29 16.79 -9.81 -3.56
C LEU A 29 18.19 -10.42 -3.44
N ASP A 30 19.18 -9.63 -3.01
CA ASP A 30 20.54 -10.12 -2.77
C ASP A 30 20.56 -11.20 -1.68
N LYS A 31 19.80 -10.99 -0.59
CA LYS A 31 19.64 -11.99 0.47
C LYS A 31 19.00 -13.27 -0.05
N SER A 32 17.95 -13.15 -0.85
CA SER A 32 17.31 -14.30 -1.51
C SER A 32 18.29 -15.06 -2.41
N HIS A 33 19.12 -14.35 -3.16
CA HIS A 33 20.11 -14.95 -4.06
C HIS A 33 21.19 -15.71 -3.28
N GLN A 34 21.69 -15.13 -2.18
CA GLN A 34 22.72 -15.75 -1.35
C GLN A 34 22.21 -16.96 -0.55
N GLN A 35 21.01 -16.87 0.02
CA GLN A 35 20.49 -17.88 0.94
C GLN A 35 19.58 -18.93 0.27
N LYS A 36 19.21 -18.73 -1.01
CA LYS A 36 18.30 -19.56 -1.84
C LYS A 36 16.88 -19.75 -1.29
N THR A 37 16.66 -19.55 0.01
CA THR A 37 15.37 -19.64 0.71
C THR A 37 15.20 -18.42 1.59
N LEU A 38 13.99 -17.86 1.59
CA LEU A 38 13.67 -16.63 2.32
C LEU A 38 12.74 -16.98 3.48
N ASN A 39 13.06 -16.50 4.68
CA ASN A 39 12.22 -16.75 5.86
C ASN A 39 11.25 -15.60 6.09
N LEU A 40 10.14 -15.87 6.80
CA LEU A 40 9.15 -14.84 7.15
C LEU A 40 9.75 -13.70 7.99
N VAL A 41 10.80 -13.99 8.77
CA VAL A 41 11.53 -12.98 9.57
C VAL A 41 12.36 -12.02 8.71
N ASP A 42 12.65 -12.40 7.46
CA ASP A 42 13.41 -11.57 6.53
C ASP A 42 12.54 -10.54 5.81
N LEU A 43 11.22 -10.78 5.78
CA LEU A 43 10.25 -9.91 5.13
C LEU A 43 10.05 -8.63 5.92
N TYR A 44 10.02 -7.52 5.19
CA TYR A 44 9.67 -6.22 5.75
C TYR A 44 8.23 -6.20 6.26
N ASP A 45 7.97 -5.29 7.19
CA ASP A 45 6.60 -5.01 7.63
C ASP A 45 5.82 -4.27 6.55
N LEU A 46 4.50 -4.43 6.63
CA LEU A 46 3.56 -3.75 5.75
C LEU A 46 3.69 -2.23 5.94
N LEU A 47 3.49 -1.47 4.87
CA LEU A 47 3.43 -0.02 5.01
C LEU A 47 2.14 0.36 5.75
N PRO A 48 2.20 1.38 6.61
CA PRO A 48 1.03 1.84 7.37
C PRO A 48 -0.12 2.32 6.46
N GLU A 49 0.16 2.74 5.23
CA GLU A 49 -0.88 3.11 4.25
C GLU A 49 -1.71 1.91 3.76
N TYR A 50 -1.13 0.70 3.79
CA TYR A 50 -1.78 -0.53 3.34
C TYR A 50 -2.31 -1.39 4.49
N GLU A 51 -2.13 -0.95 5.73
CA GLU A 51 -2.71 -1.65 6.87
C GLU A 51 -4.23 -1.64 6.79
N SER A 52 -4.83 -2.82 7.01
CA SER A 52 -6.28 -3.02 6.92
C SER A 52 -7.03 -2.07 7.84
N ILE A 53 -6.54 -1.88 9.06
CA ILE A 53 -7.16 -1.00 10.06
C ILE A 53 -7.26 0.45 9.52
N ASN A 54 -6.17 0.98 9.00
CA ASN A 54 -6.12 2.34 8.44
C ASN A 54 -7.01 2.49 7.19
N LEU A 55 -7.04 1.47 6.33
CA LEU A 55 -7.90 1.47 5.14
C LEU A 55 -9.38 1.38 5.50
N THR A 56 -9.74 0.53 6.47
CA THR A 56 -11.10 0.37 6.96
C THR A 56 -11.61 1.65 7.61
N GLU A 57 -10.81 2.29 8.47
CA GLU A 57 -11.17 3.56 9.11
C GLU A 57 -11.43 4.67 8.07
N LYS A 58 -10.57 4.79 7.06
CA LYS A 58 -10.78 5.75 5.96
C LYS A 58 -12.05 5.46 5.16
N LEU A 59 -12.29 4.19 4.84
CA LEU A 59 -13.48 3.77 4.09
C LEU A 59 -14.75 4.06 4.89
N GLU A 60 -14.76 3.74 6.18
CA GLU A 60 -15.88 3.97 7.07
C GLU A 60 -16.20 5.47 7.18
N ASN A 61 -15.19 6.31 7.35
CA ASN A 61 -15.35 7.77 7.35
C ASN A 61 -15.94 8.28 6.03
N HIS A 62 -15.42 7.83 4.89
CA HIS A 62 -15.95 8.22 3.58
C HIS A 62 -17.36 7.70 3.31
N TRP A 63 -17.70 6.52 3.85
CA TRP A 63 -19.04 5.94 3.74
C TRP A 63 -20.06 6.73 4.56
N PHE A 64 -19.74 7.08 5.80
CA PHE A 64 -20.62 7.93 6.62
C PHE A 64 -20.79 9.33 6.04
N ASP A 65 -19.73 9.92 5.49
CA ASP A 65 -19.79 11.18 4.77
C ASP A 65 -20.74 11.11 3.55
N ASP A 66 -20.68 9.99 2.81
CA ASP A 66 -21.53 9.76 1.64
C ASP A 66 -23.01 9.64 2.01
N MET A 67 -23.32 8.87 3.07
CA MET A 67 -24.69 8.72 3.57
C MET A 67 -25.25 10.04 4.10
N LYS A 68 -24.41 10.92 4.65
CA LYS A 68 -24.82 12.24 5.16
C LYS A 68 -25.11 13.23 4.03
N HIS A 69 -24.29 13.26 2.98
CA HIS A 69 -24.40 14.25 1.90
C HIS A 69 -25.27 13.78 0.73
N HIS A 70 -25.47 12.47 0.58
CA HIS A 70 -26.28 11.86 -0.47
C HIS A 70 -27.29 10.85 0.11
N PRO A 71 -28.19 11.28 1.02
CA PRO A 71 -29.09 10.37 1.72
C PRO A 71 -30.05 9.61 0.77
N ASP A 72 -30.43 10.22 -0.35
CA ASP A 72 -31.34 9.61 -1.32
C ASP A 72 -30.66 8.61 -2.25
N ASN A 73 -29.32 8.66 -2.36
CA ASN A 73 -28.54 7.76 -3.22
C ASN A 73 -27.09 7.61 -2.72
N PRO A 74 -26.90 6.94 -1.57
CA PRO A 74 -25.57 6.63 -1.06
C PRO A 74 -24.89 5.61 -1.99
N ASN A 75 -23.61 5.85 -2.29
CA ASN A 75 -22.86 5.06 -3.24
C ASN A 75 -21.53 4.61 -2.66
N LEU A 76 -21.44 3.32 -2.35
CA LEU A 76 -20.22 2.71 -1.79
C LEU A 76 -19.03 2.82 -2.75
N PHE A 77 -19.26 2.72 -4.05
CA PHE A 77 -18.19 2.84 -5.04
C PHE A 77 -17.51 4.21 -4.97
N ARG A 78 -18.29 5.28 -4.75
CA ARG A 78 -17.76 6.64 -4.58
C ARG A 78 -16.89 6.75 -3.31
N ALA A 79 -17.33 6.16 -2.19
CA ALA A 79 -16.53 6.10 -0.96
C ALA A 79 -15.24 5.27 -1.15
N THR A 80 -15.32 4.14 -1.86
CA THR A 80 -14.17 3.29 -2.18
C THR A 80 -13.14 4.01 -3.04
N VAL A 81 -13.56 4.70 -4.11
CA VAL A 81 -12.65 5.48 -4.96
C VAL A 81 -11.99 6.60 -4.18
N ARG A 82 -12.72 7.29 -3.28
CA ARG A 82 -12.12 8.30 -2.38
C ARG A 82 -11.06 7.69 -1.46
N THR A 83 -11.34 6.52 -0.89
CA THR A 83 -10.43 5.82 0.02
C THR A 83 -9.11 5.42 -0.66
N MET A 84 -9.20 4.89 -1.89
CA MET A 84 -8.02 4.43 -2.65
C MET A 84 -7.21 5.58 -3.29
N ARG A 85 -7.67 6.83 -3.16
CA ARG A 85 -7.08 8.03 -3.80
C ARG A 85 -6.99 7.88 -5.32
N TRP A 86 -6.31 8.81 -5.99
CA TRP A 86 -6.00 8.74 -7.42
C TRP A 86 -4.88 7.74 -7.76
N GLN A 87 -4.34 7.00 -6.78
CA GLN A 87 -3.20 6.08 -6.99
C GLN A 87 -3.46 5.02 -8.10
N PRO A 88 -4.57 4.26 -8.09
CA PRO A 88 -4.86 3.31 -9.16
C PRO A 88 -5.10 3.99 -10.52
N PHE A 89 -5.66 5.20 -10.53
CA PHE A 89 -5.86 5.99 -11.74
C PHE A 89 -4.52 6.47 -12.34
N LEU A 90 -3.62 7.01 -11.51
CA LEU A 90 -2.32 7.51 -11.94
C LEU A 90 -1.40 6.40 -12.45
N ILE A 91 -1.43 5.22 -11.81
CA ILE A 91 -0.68 4.05 -12.28
C ILE A 91 -1.25 3.55 -13.61
N GLY A 92 -2.58 3.48 -13.75
CA GLY A 92 -3.24 3.09 -15.00
C GLY A 92 -2.87 3.99 -16.18
N CYS A 93 -2.84 5.31 -15.98
CA CYS A 93 -2.44 6.28 -17.01
C CYS A 93 -0.98 6.11 -17.47
N GLN A 94 -0.10 5.52 -16.65
CA GLN A 94 1.30 5.31 -16.98
C GLN A 94 1.53 4.16 -17.98
N PHE A 95 0.53 3.29 -18.19
CA PHE A 95 0.58 2.12 -19.07
C PHE A 95 -0.34 2.22 -20.30
N ILE A 96 -0.97 3.38 -20.53
CA ILE A 96 -1.75 3.62 -21.75
C ILE A 96 -0.76 3.95 -22.88
N PRO A 97 -0.69 3.15 -23.97
CA PRO A 97 0.12 3.51 -25.13
C PRO A 97 -0.41 4.80 -25.75
N GLN A 98 0.48 5.77 -25.96
CA GLN A 98 0.23 6.98 -26.77
C GLN A 98 -0.05 6.61 -28.23
#